data_AF-A0A950H611-F1
#
_entry.id   AF-A0A950H611-F1
#
_cell.length_a   1.000
_cell.length_b   1.000
_cell.length_c   1.000
_cell.angle_alpha   90.00
_cell.angle_beta   90.00
_cell.angle_gamma   90.00
#
_symmetry.space_group_name_H-M   'P 1'
#
loop_
_entity.id
_entity.type
_entity.pdbx_description
1 polymer ?
#
loop_
_entity_poly.entity_id
_entity_poly.type
_entity_poly.pdbx_seq_one_letter_code
_entity_poly.pdbx_strand_id
1 'polypeptide(L)'
;RRVVEGLESLNPERISLEGDGAVLEKGIVYVAPLIESLALPAGVSAAANPKSSTGRLDIFTRLIVDGSDAFDATPAGYRGSLWAEISPRSFSVRVREGSRLNQLRFRHHEADSAAVALDAEALRARHAASPLVDGELALRDGLVVHVGLSGRPGEIVGYRAIKNGDVIDVDRPGGYAAEDFWEPLRARRDGRLILDPDEFYILASREKMQIPSDLAAEMAPIDPAIGEFRVHYAGFFDPGFGQSEDGAPSARAVLEVRSRDVPFLLEDGQPVGRLVFEALADAADELYGETATSNYQGQGLKLSKHFRDFIEA
;
A
#
# COMPACT_ATOMS: atom_id res chain seq x y z
N ARG A 1 18.31 -20.00 -8.28
CA ARG A 1 18.10 -19.96 -9.75
C ARG A 1 18.11 -18.50 -10.17
N ARG A 2 18.71 -18.15 -11.33
CA ARG A 2 18.65 -16.78 -11.84
C ARG A 2 17.28 -16.51 -12.47
N VAL A 3 16.71 -15.34 -12.25
CA VAL A 3 15.40 -14.94 -12.79
C VAL A 3 15.42 -14.99 -14.32
N VAL A 4 16.50 -14.50 -14.94
CA VAL A 4 16.69 -14.51 -16.40
C VAL A 4 16.55 -15.92 -16.98
N GLU A 5 17.20 -16.92 -16.39
CA GLU A 5 17.13 -18.30 -16.86
C GLU A 5 15.72 -18.87 -16.76
N GLY A 6 14.99 -18.47 -15.70
CA GLY A 6 13.58 -18.81 -15.54
C GLY A 6 12.71 -18.20 -16.65
N LEU A 7 12.88 -16.91 -16.92
CA LEU A 7 12.13 -16.21 -17.98
C LEU A 7 12.44 -16.78 -19.37
N GLU A 8 13.71 -17.03 -19.70
CA GLU A 8 14.10 -17.62 -20.99
C GLU A 8 13.46 -18.98 -21.24
N SER A 9 13.26 -19.79 -20.19
CA SER A 9 12.60 -21.09 -20.30
C SER A 9 11.11 -21.03 -20.68
N LEU A 10 10.47 -19.86 -20.49
CA LEU A 10 9.05 -19.64 -20.79
C LEU A 10 8.79 -19.13 -22.22
N ASN A 11 9.85 -18.80 -22.98
CA ASN A 11 9.77 -18.17 -24.30
C ASN A 11 8.79 -16.97 -24.36
N PRO A 12 8.98 -15.94 -23.49
CA PRO A 12 8.02 -14.85 -23.34
C PRO A 12 8.05 -13.90 -24.53
N GLU A 13 6.89 -13.31 -24.83
CA GLU A 13 6.81 -12.14 -25.71
C GLU A 13 7.51 -10.94 -25.04
N ARG A 14 8.23 -10.15 -25.83
CA ARG A 14 8.99 -9.00 -25.35
C ARG A 14 8.36 -7.72 -25.86
N ILE A 15 8.20 -6.76 -24.95
CA ILE A 15 7.65 -5.43 -25.24
C ILE A 15 8.68 -4.40 -24.79
N SER A 16 8.92 -3.38 -25.62
CA SER A 16 9.81 -2.27 -25.25
C SER A 16 9.08 -1.30 -24.31
N LEU A 17 9.78 -0.82 -23.28
CA LEU A 17 9.32 0.25 -22.39
C LEU A 17 10.00 1.60 -22.67
N GLU A 18 10.77 1.70 -23.76
CA GLU A 18 11.44 2.94 -24.18
C GLU A 18 10.44 3.98 -24.73
N GLY A 19 10.84 5.25 -24.75
CA GLY A 19 10.05 6.34 -25.32
C GLY A 19 8.73 6.56 -24.56
N ASP A 20 7.60 6.48 -25.28
CA ASP A 20 6.27 6.65 -24.68
C ASP A 20 5.87 5.47 -23.76
N GLY A 21 6.63 4.38 -23.78
CA GLY A 21 6.37 3.17 -23.02
C GLY A 21 5.37 2.23 -23.68
N ALA A 22 4.84 1.29 -22.90
CA ALA A 22 3.87 0.32 -23.36
C ALA A 22 2.63 0.26 -22.47
N VAL A 23 1.53 -0.22 -23.03
CA VAL A 23 0.32 -0.54 -22.28
C VAL A 23 0.44 -1.96 -21.75
N LEU A 24 0.37 -2.08 -20.43
CA LEU A 24 0.19 -3.34 -19.72
C LEU A 24 -1.31 -3.56 -19.54
N GLU A 25 -1.83 -4.60 -20.18
CA GLU A 25 -3.25 -4.91 -20.19
C GLU A 25 -3.69 -5.53 -18.85
N LYS A 26 -4.91 -5.19 -18.42
CA LYS A 26 -5.52 -5.77 -17.23
C LYS A 26 -5.63 -7.29 -17.35
N GLY A 27 -5.24 -8.01 -16.30
CA GLY A 27 -5.28 -9.48 -16.24
C GLY A 27 -4.08 -10.18 -16.88
N ILE A 28 -3.12 -9.45 -17.44
CA ILE A 28 -1.87 -10.00 -17.97
C ILE A 28 -0.74 -9.82 -16.96
N VAL A 29 0.22 -10.74 -16.97
CA VAL A 29 1.41 -10.71 -16.11
C VAL A 29 2.61 -10.31 -16.95
N TYR A 30 3.35 -9.32 -16.46
CA TYR A 30 4.58 -8.80 -17.06
C TYR A 30 5.72 -8.93 -16.05
N VAL A 31 6.93 -9.16 -16.54
CA VAL A 31 8.14 -9.15 -15.71
C VAL A 31 9.14 -8.19 -16.33
N ALA A 32 9.54 -7.16 -15.59
CA ALA A 32 10.46 -6.13 -16.03
C ALA A 32 11.72 -6.11 -15.17
N PRO A 33 12.93 -6.02 -15.77
CA PRO A 33 14.13 -5.72 -15.00
C PRO A 33 14.03 -4.30 -14.44
N LEU A 34 14.45 -4.11 -13.19
CA LEU A 34 14.54 -2.78 -12.58
C LEU A 34 15.90 -2.14 -12.91
N ILE A 35 15.93 -0.82 -12.92
CA ILE A 35 17.15 -0.03 -13.15
C ILE A 35 18.11 -0.22 -11.97
N GLU A 36 17.58 -0.22 -10.75
CA GLU A 36 18.36 -0.42 -9.53
C GLU A 36 18.87 -1.85 -9.38
N SER A 37 20.05 -1.98 -8.78
CA SER A 37 20.63 -3.24 -8.33
C SER A 37 21.18 -3.07 -6.91
N LEU A 38 21.35 -4.18 -6.19
CA LEU A 38 21.78 -4.15 -4.79
C LEU A 38 23.15 -4.76 -4.61
N ALA A 39 23.87 -4.24 -3.62
CA ALA A 39 25.14 -4.75 -3.13
C ALA A 39 25.20 -4.64 -1.59
N LEU A 40 24.29 -5.33 -0.90
CA LEU A 40 24.03 -5.12 0.53
C LEU A 40 25.20 -5.61 1.42
N PRO A 41 25.43 -4.96 2.57
CA PRO A 41 26.23 -5.52 3.67
C PRO A 41 25.60 -6.78 4.26
N ALA A 42 26.41 -7.64 4.88
CA ALA A 42 25.98 -8.95 5.41
C ALA A 42 24.84 -8.88 6.46
N GLY A 43 24.75 -7.79 7.23
CA GLY A 43 23.70 -7.58 8.23
C GLY A 43 22.46 -6.83 7.70
N VAL A 44 22.43 -6.46 6.42
CA VAL A 44 21.34 -5.65 5.85
C VAL A 44 20.52 -6.48 4.89
N SER A 45 19.21 -6.55 5.16
CA SER A 45 18.21 -7.09 4.24
C SER A 45 17.29 -5.97 3.75
N ALA A 46 16.37 -6.28 2.84
CA ALA A 46 15.33 -5.35 2.45
C ALA A 46 13.99 -6.07 2.23
N ALA A 47 12.89 -5.37 2.51
CA ALA A 47 11.56 -5.78 2.05
C ALA A 47 11.03 -4.77 1.04
N ALA A 48 10.21 -5.25 0.11
CA ALA A 48 9.53 -4.44 -0.88
C ALA A 48 8.02 -4.48 -0.67
N ASN A 49 7.35 -3.42 -1.09
CA ASN A 49 5.90 -3.37 -1.18
C ASN A 49 5.51 -2.36 -2.26
N PRO A 50 4.34 -2.51 -2.92
CA PRO A 50 3.86 -1.52 -3.87
C PRO A 50 3.80 -0.13 -3.23
N LYS A 51 4.03 0.89 -4.06
CA LYS A 51 3.75 2.27 -3.64
C LYS A 51 2.25 2.42 -3.43
N SER A 52 1.87 3.29 -2.50
CA SER A 52 0.45 3.57 -2.22
C SER A 52 -0.33 4.05 -3.46
N SER A 53 0.31 4.73 -4.41
CA SER A 53 -0.32 5.11 -5.69
C SER A 53 -0.57 3.91 -6.63
N THR A 54 0.29 2.88 -6.56
CA THR A 54 0.22 1.62 -7.31
C THR A 54 -0.91 0.76 -6.78
N GLY A 55 -1.01 0.62 -5.46
CA GLY A 55 -2.11 -0.07 -4.79
C GLY A 55 -3.47 0.53 -5.14
N ARG A 56 -3.61 1.86 -5.09
CA ARG A 56 -4.85 2.56 -5.49
C ARG A 56 -5.22 2.44 -6.97
N LEU A 57 -4.34 1.93 -7.84
CA LEU A 57 -4.68 1.58 -9.23
C LEU A 57 -4.95 0.08 -9.41
N ASP A 58 -5.00 -0.69 -8.31
CA ASP A 58 -5.14 -2.15 -8.30
C ASP A 58 -4.10 -2.83 -9.20
N ILE A 59 -2.86 -2.35 -9.14
CA ILE A 59 -1.73 -2.97 -9.84
C ILE A 59 -1.02 -3.91 -8.87
N PHE A 60 -1.08 -5.20 -9.17
CA PHE A 60 -0.30 -6.20 -8.44
C PHE A 60 1.16 -6.09 -8.83
N THR A 61 2.04 -5.99 -7.83
CA THR A 61 3.48 -5.99 -8.05
C THR A 61 4.17 -6.91 -7.07
N ARG A 62 5.21 -7.61 -7.52
CA ARG A 62 6.14 -8.36 -6.67
C ARG A 62 7.58 -8.04 -7.05
N LEU A 63 8.43 -7.81 -6.06
CA LEU A 63 9.88 -7.82 -6.26
C LEU A 63 10.35 -9.27 -6.38
N ILE A 64 11.13 -9.55 -7.42
CA ILE A 64 11.81 -10.82 -7.64
C ILE A 64 13.31 -10.58 -7.64
N VAL A 65 14.05 -11.43 -6.92
CA VAL A 65 15.51 -11.40 -6.87
C VAL A 65 16.09 -12.78 -7.11
N ASP A 66 17.36 -12.81 -7.54
CA ASP A 66 18.03 -14.08 -7.83
C ASP A 66 18.22 -14.90 -6.55
N GLY A 67 17.91 -16.20 -6.63
CA GLY A 67 18.18 -17.14 -5.53
C GLY A 67 17.27 -17.01 -4.30
N SER A 68 16.28 -16.13 -4.30
CA SER A 68 15.25 -16.06 -3.26
C SER A 68 14.13 -17.07 -3.51
N ASP A 69 13.58 -17.62 -2.43
CA ASP A 69 12.38 -18.45 -2.39
C ASP A 69 11.12 -17.65 -2.04
N ALA A 70 11.27 -16.38 -1.66
CA ALA A 70 10.20 -15.45 -1.34
C ALA A 70 10.22 -14.23 -2.28
N PHE A 71 9.03 -13.76 -2.65
CA PHE A 71 8.84 -12.44 -3.25
C PHE A 71 8.97 -11.33 -2.21
N ASP A 72 9.19 -10.11 -2.67
CA ASP A 72 9.13 -8.88 -1.84
C ASP A 72 10.14 -8.83 -0.70
N ALA A 73 11.17 -9.68 -0.73
CA ALA A 73 12.25 -9.66 0.22
C ALA A 73 13.57 -9.93 -0.49
N THR A 74 14.63 -9.31 0.03
CA THR A 74 16.01 -9.61 -0.33
C THR A 74 16.72 -10.15 0.90
N PRO A 75 17.46 -11.26 0.78
CA PRO A 75 18.20 -11.81 1.91
C PRO A 75 19.30 -10.86 2.37
N ALA A 76 19.76 -11.03 3.61
CA ALA A 76 20.84 -10.22 4.13
C ALA A 76 22.12 -10.40 3.29
N GLY A 77 22.79 -9.29 2.94
CA GLY A 77 23.97 -9.33 2.09
C GLY A 77 23.70 -9.61 0.60
N TYR A 78 22.45 -9.52 0.14
CA TYR A 78 22.09 -9.74 -1.26
C TYR A 78 22.90 -8.86 -2.22
N ARG A 79 23.39 -9.48 -3.30
CA ARG A 79 24.11 -8.82 -4.40
C ARG A 79 23.55 -9.26 -5.73
N GLY A 80 22.96 -8.35 -6.49
CA GLY A 80 22.43 -8.68 -7.80
C GLY A 80 21.38 -7.71 -8.31
N SER A 81 20.88 -8.03 -9.50
CA SER A 81 19.80 -7.30 -10.16
C SER A 81 18.47 -7.50 -9.45
N LEU A 82 17.54 -6.59 -9.71
CA LEU A 82 16.17 -6.66 -9.21
C LEU A 82 15.20 -6.74 -10.39
N TRP A 83 14.07 -7.39 -10.17
CA TRP A 83 13.00 -7.53 -11.16
C TRP A 83 11.66 -7.22 -10.50
N ALA A 84 10.71 -6.72 -11.28
CA ALA A 84 9.34 -6.53 -10.86
C ALA A 84 8.41 -7.39 -11.71
N GLU A 85 7.63 -8.24 -11.05
CA GLU A 85 6.37 -8.74 -11.60
C GLU A 85 5.33 -7.62 -11.51
N ILE A 86 4.58 -7.41 -12.59
CA ILE A 86 3.57 -6.36 -12.70
C ILE A 86 2.34 -6.98 -13.35
N SER A 87 1.19 -6.90 -12.68
CA SER A 87 -0.09 -7.37 -13.22
C SER A 87 -1.20 -6.37 -12.87
N PRO A 88 -1.62 -5.52 -13.81
CA PRO A 88 -2.75 -4.62 -13.61
C PRO A 88 -4.03 -5.43 -13.47
N ARG A 89 -4.89 -5.10 -12.49
CA ARG A 89 -6.12 -5.89 -12.22
C ARG A 89 -7.41 -5.16 -12.56
N SER A 90 -7.54 -3.90 -12.15
CA SER A 90 -8.75 -3.11 -12.44
C SER A 90 -8.63 -2.29 -13.72
N PHE A 91 -7.47 -1.69 -13.97
CA PHE A 91 -7.23 -0.81 -15.11
C PHE A 91 -6.04 -1.30 -15.93
N SER A 92 -6.11 -1.19 -17.26
CA SER A 92 -4.90 -1.27 -18.08
C SER A 92 -4.06 -0.02 -17.84
N VAL A 93 -2.74 -0.16 -17.80
CA VAL A 93 -1.84 0.94 -17.43
C VAL A 93 -0.73 1.12 -18.43
N ARG A 94 -0.34 2.37 -18.70
CA ARG A 94 0.87 2.68 -19.47
C ARG A 94 2.04 2.88 -18.51
N VAL A 95 3.13 2.19 -18.79
CA VAL A 95 4.41 2.30 -18.06
C VAL A 95 5.55 2.46 -19.05
N ARG A 96 6.64 3.07 -18.59
CA ARG A 96 7.87 3.30 -19.36
C ARG A 96 9.09 3.12 -18.49
N GLU A 97 10.27 3.15 -19.11
CA GLU A 97 11.52 3.21 -18.37
C GLU A 97 11.51 4.40 -17.39
N GLY A 98 11.85 4.13 -16.13
CA GLY A 98 11.80 5.11 -15.05
C GLY A 98 10.46 5.22 -14.31
N SER A 99 9.38 4.56 -14.77
CA SER A 99 8.13 4.48 -14.01
C SER A 99 8.36 3.81 -12.64
N ARG A 100 7.77 4.37 -11.59
CA ARG A 100 8.00 3.95 -10.19
C ARG A 100 6.75 3.29 -9.60
N LEU A 101 6.75 1.96 -9.51
CA LEU A 101 5.61 1.18 -9.01
C LEU A 101 5.86 0.52 -7.63
N ASN A 102 7.09 0.07 -7.38
CA ASN A 102 7.49 -0.64 -6.18
C ASN A 102 8.47 0.21 -5.33
N GLN A 103 8.67 -0.13 -4.07
CA GLN A 103 9.59 0.55 -3.16
C GLN A 103 10.22 -0.46 -2.20
N LEU A 104 11.42 -0.15 -1.70
CA LEU A 104 12.21 -0.99 -0.81
C LEU A 104 12.44 -0.28 0.53
N ARG A 105 12.35 -1.03 1.63
CA ARG A 105 12.77 -0.62 2.97
C ARG A 105 13.92 -1.52 3.42
N PHE A 106 15.07 -0.92 3.70
CA PHE A 106 16.24 -1.62 4.20
C PHE A 106 16.16 -1.79 5.72
N ARG A 107 16.60 -2.94 6.22
CA ARG A 107 16.63 -3.26 7.64
C ARG A 107 18.00 -3.79 8.01
N HIS A 108 18.56 -3.28 9.10
CA HIS A 108 19.76 -3.84 9.71
C HIS A 108 19.35 -4.84 10.79
N HIS A 109 19.92 -6.03 10.74
CA HIS A 109 19.77 -7.05 11.78
C HIS A 109 21.08 -7.06 12.57
N GLU A 110 21.02 -6.72 13.85
CA GLU A 110 22.11 -7.09 14.74
C GLU A 110 22.16 -8.62 14.83
N ALA A 111 23.35 -9.20 14.99
CA ALA A 111 23.49 -10.65 15.08
C ALA A 111 22.53 -11.20 16.15
N ASP A 112 21.62 -12.09 15.72
CA ASP A 112 20.52 -12.71 16.49
C ASP A 112 19.24 -11.88 16.77
N SER A 113 19.12 -10.64 16.29
CA SER A 113 17.88 -9.86 16.39
C SER A 113 17.30 -9.54 15.01
N ALA A 114 16.12 -10.08 14.71
CA ALA A 114 15.27 -9.50 13.67
C ALA A 114 14.96 -8.04 14.03
N ALA A 115 14.64 -7.21 13.03
CA ALA A 115 14.09 -5.87 13.27
C ALA A 115 13.00 -5.95 14.34
N VAL A 116 13.22 -5.29 15.48
CA VAL A 116 12.35 -5.44 16.65
C VAL A 116 11.12 -4.59 16.41
N ALA A 117 10.11 -5.21 15.79
CA ALA A 117 8.76 -4.67 15.83
C ALA A 117 8.41 -4.34 17.29
N LEU A 118 7.85 -3.17 17.53
CA LEU A 118 7.46 -2.76 18.88
C LEU A 118 6.40 -3.74 19.41
N ASP A 119 6.63 -4.26 20.61
CA ASP A 119 5.68 -5.12 21.27
C ASP A 119 4.47 -4.34 21.81
N ALA A 120 3.50 -5.08 22.37
CA ALA A 120 2.28 -4.50 22.88
C ALA A 120 2.50 -3.58 24.11
N GLU A 121 3.56 -3.78 24.90
CA GLU A 121 3.86 -2.93 26.04
C GLU A 121 4.46 -1.60 25.57
N ALA A 122 5.43 -1.66 24.67
CA ALA A 122 6.04 -0.51 24.02
C ALA A 122 4.99 0.34 23.28
N LEU A 123 4.07 -0.29 22.54
CA LEU A 123 2.98 0.42 21.85
C LEU A 123 2.03 1.13 22.82
N ARG A 124 1.70 0.51 23.96
CA ARG A 124 0.86 1.15 25.00
C ARG A 124 1.56 2.33 25.65
N ALA A 125 2.83 2.16 26.02
CA ALA A 125 3.65 3.23 26.58
C ALA A 125 3.77 4.40 25.59
N ARG A 126 3.98 4.08 24.31
CA ARG A 126 4.06 5.07 23.24
C ARG A 126 2.76 5.84 23.09
N HIS A 127 1.62 5.15 22.99
CA HIS A 127 0.31 5.76 22.85
C HIS A 127 -0.05 6.64 24.07
N ALA A 128 0.35 6.26 25.28
CA ALA A 128 0.14 7.06 26.48
C ALA A 128 0.96 8.36 26.49
N ALA A 129 2.16 8.35 25.90
CA ALA A 129 3.03 9.53 25.80
C ALA A 129 2.67 10.43 24.61
N SER A 130 2.37 9.84 23.46
CA SER A 130 1.95 10.50 22.22
C SER A 130 0.95 9.58 21.50
N PRO A 131 -0.34 9.94 21.42
CA PRO A 131 -1.37 9.06 20.90
C PRO A 131 -1.04 8.56 19.49
N LEU A 132 -0.95 7.24 19.30
CA LEU A 132 -0.78 6.63 17.97
C LEU A 132 -2.08 6.65 17.13
N VAL A 133 -3.24 6.69 17.81
CA VAL A 133 -4.58 6.75 17.23
C VAL A 133 -5.47 7.69 18.03
N ASP A 134 -6.55 8.19 17.44
CA ASP A 134 -7.50 9.15 18.05
C ASP A 134 -8.51 8.51 19.04
N GLY A 135 -8.21 7.33 19.57
CA GLY A 135 -9.07 6.57 20.47
C GLY A 135 -8.33 5.48 21.23
N GLU A 136 -9.06 4.49 21.73
CA GLU A 136 -8.46 3.37 22.47
C GLU A 136 -7.60 2.48 21.57
N LEU A 137 -6.48 2.03 22.13
CA LEU A 137 -5.52 1.18 21.42
C LEU A 137 -5.99 -0.28 21.39
N ALA A 138 -6.37 -0.76 20.21
CA ALA A 138 -6.64 -2.17 19.96
C ALA A 138 -5.37 -2.87 19.45
N LEU A 139 -4.90 -3.90 20.15
CA LEU A 139 -3.63 -4.58 19.83
C LEU A 139 -3.82 -6.07 19.57
N ARG A 140 -3.21 -6.56 18.48
CA ARG A 140 -3.04 -7.98 18.15
C ARG A 140 -1.81 -8.14 17.26
N ASP A 141 -0.66 -8.41 17.87
CA ASP A 141 0.66 -8.42 17.22
C ASP A 141 0.97 -7.11 16.46
N GLY A 142 0.40 -5.99 16.90
CA GLY A 142 0.41 -4.71 16.19
C GLY A 142 -0.88 -3.95 16.45
N LEU A 143 -0.95 -2.70 15.99
CA LEU A 143 -2.15 -1.86 16.11
C LEU A 143 -3.22 -2.33 15.14
N VAL A 144 -4.34 -2.81 15.65
CA VAL A 144 -5.49 -3.22 14.83
C VAL A 144 -6.11 -1.98 14.18
N VAL A 145 -6.35 -2.08 12.87
CA VAL A 145 -7.01 -1.07 12.05
C VAL A 145 -8.40 -1.59 11.69
N HIS A 146 -9.41 -0.74 11.88
CA HIS A 146 -10.79 -1.06 11.53
C HIS A 146 -11.25 -0.24 10.34
N VAL A 147 -12.18 -0.75 9.54
CA VAL A 147 -12.76 0.02 8.43
C VAL A 147 -13.78 1.05 8.94
N GLY A 148 -13.76 2.25 8.38
CA GLY A 148 -14.80 3.27 8.59
C GLY A 148 -15.83 3.24 7.47
N LEU A 149 -17.07 2.87 7.79
CA LEU A 149 -18.21 2.87 6.85
C LEU A 149 -19.37 3.78 7.32
N SER A 150 -19.27 4.33 8.53
CA SER A 150 -20.18 5.34 9.06
C SER A 150 -19.86 6.73 8.53
N GLY A 151 -20.89 7.52 8.28
CA GLY A 151 -20.78 8.91 7.86
C GLY A 151 -22.14 9.59 7.88
N ARG A 152 -22.16 10.90 7.64
CA ARG A 152 -23.40 11.65 7.43
C ARG A 152 -24.15 11.08 6.20
N PRO A 153 -25.49 11.12 6.15
CA PRO A 153 -26.21 10.68 4.97
C PRO A 153 -25.71 11.38 3.71
N GLY A 154 -25.24 10.58 2.74
CA GLY A 154 -24.68 11.08 1.49
C GLY A 154 -23.17 11.31 1.49
N GLU A 155 -22.49 11.25 2.64
CA GLU A 155 -21.03 11.33 2.73
C GLU A 155 -20.38 10.15 1.99
N ILE A 156 -19.28 10.40 1.29
CA ILE A 156 -18.54 9.36 0.58
C ILE A 156 -17.66 8.60 1.59
N VAL A 157 -17.84 7.29 1.66
CA VAL A 157 -17.09 6.37 2.55
C VAL A 157 -16.13 5.47 1.79
N GLY A 158 -16.17 5.52 0.46
CA GLY A 158 -15.26 4.77 -0.37
C GLY A 158 -15.47 5.02 -1.86
N TYR A 159 -14.67 4.32 -2.66
CA TYR A 159 -14.80 4.29 -4.11
C TYR A 159 -14.75 2.86 -4.61
N ARG A 160 -15.52 2.54 -5.64
CA ARG A 160 -15.45 1.28 -6.39
C ARG A 160 -14.87 1.55 -7.77
N ALA A 161 -13.93 0.74 -8.22
CA ALA A 161 -13.36 0.88 -9.57
C ALA A 161 -14.40 0.57 -10.65
N ILE A 162 -14.39 1.34 -11.74
CA ILE A 162 -15.19 1.06 -12.94
C ILE A 162 -14.47 0.02 -13.79
N LYS A 163 -15.15 -1.07 -14.15
CA LYS A 163 -14.54 -2.25 -14.82
C LYS A 163 -13.89 -1.96 -16.18
N ASN A 164 -14.41 -0.98 -16.92
CA ASN A 164 -14.04 -0.71 -18.31
C ASN A 164 -13.55 0.73 -18.50
N GLY A 165 -12.69 1.19 -17.59
CA GLY A 165 -12.00 2.47 -17.74
C GLY A 165 -10.93 2.46 -18.83
N ASP A 166 -10.54 3.65 -19.27
CA ASP A 166 -9.45 3.88 -20.23
C ASP A 166 -8.07 3.50 -19.66
N VAL A 167 -7.03 3.61 -20.48
CA VAL A 167 -5.64 3.36 -20.04
C VAL A 167 -5.14 4.49 -19.13
N ILE A 168 -4.62 4.12 -17.96
CA ILE A 168 -4.01 5.06 -17.00
C ILE A 168 -2.49 5.08 -17.19
N ASP A 169 -1.94 6.26 -17.46
CA ASP A 169 -0.51 6.51 -17.46
C ASP A 169 -0.02 6.76 -16.02
N VAL A 170 0.83 5.86 -15.51
CA VAL A 170 1.30 5.89 -14.11
C VAL A 170 2.25 7.04 -13.81
N ASP A 171 2.72 7.76 -14.84
CA ASP A 171 3.57 8.94 -14.68
C ASP A 171 2.84 10.24 -15.05
N ARG A 172 1.50 10.20 -15.16
CA ARG A 172 0.66 11.40 -15.40
C ARG A 172 -0.23 11.76 -14.19
N PRO A 173 0.33 12.33 -13.10
CA PRO A 173 -0.46 12.86 -11.97
C PRO A 173 -1.51 13.88 -12.41
N GLY A 174 -2.69 13.85 -11.81
CA GLY A 174 -3.82 14.76 -12.11
C GLY A 174 -4.34 14.69 -13.56
N GLY A 175 -3.95 13.67 -14.33
CA GLY A 175 -4.28 13.53 -15.75
C GLY A 175 -5.75 13.15 -16.00
N TYR A 176 -6.42 12.54 -15.03
CA TYR A 176 -7.68 11.82 -15.22
C TYR A 176 -8.80 12.41 -14.37
N ALA A 177 -10.03 12.45 -14.89
CA ALA A 177 -11.20 12.78 -14.06
C ALA A 177 -11.56 11.53 -13.24
N ALA A 178 -11.84 11.68 -11.93
CA ALA A 178 -12.09 10.53 -11.08
C ALA A 178 -13.34 9.75 -11.49
N GLU A 179 -14.38 10.46 -11.94
CA GLU A 179 -15.67 9.93 -12.37
C GLU A 179 -15.60 8.98 -13.57
N ASP A 180 -14.54 9.06 -14.37
CA ASP A 180 -14.32 8.16 -15.51
C ASP A 180 -13.80 6.77 -15.07
N PHE A 181 -13.31 6.65 -13.82
CA PHE A 181 -12.63 5.45 -13.31
C PHE A 181 -13.19 4.93 -11.99
N TRP A 182 -13.95 5.74 -11.26
CA TRP A 182 -14.41 5.43 -9.91
C TRP A 182 -15.87 5.81 -9.70
N GLU A 183 -16.60 4.92 -9.04
CA GLU A 183 -17.93 5.16 -8.53
C GLU A 183 -17.87 5.49 -7.03
N PRO A 184 -18.40 6.63 -6.57
CA PRO A 184 -18.41 6.98 -5.16
C PRO A 184 -19.42 6.11 -4.38
N LEU A 185 -18.97 5.57 -3.25
CA LEU A 185 -19.78 4.79 -2.32
C LEU A 185 -20.22 5.70 -1.18
N ARG A 186 -21.53 5.85 -1.00
CA ARG A 186 -22.10 6.74 0.02
C ARG A 186 -22.46 5.99 1.30
N ALA A 187 -22.25 6.63 2.45
CA ALA A 187 -22.57 6.11 3.77
C ALA A 187 -24.04 5.66 3.84
N ARG A 188 -24.26 4.44 4.33
CA ARG A 188 -25.58 3.90 4.59
C ARG A 188 -25.93 4.02 6.07
N ARG A 189 -27.23 4.08 6.38
CA ARG A 189 -27.72 4.17 7.77
C ARG A 189 -27.33 2.96 8.63
N ASP A 190 -27.13 1.80 8.01
CA ASP A 190 -26.75 0.56 8.67
C ASP A 190 -25.23 0.37 8.78
N GLY A 191 -24.41 1.29 8.26
CA GLY A 191 -22.95 1.22 8.34
C GLY A 191 -22.36 -0.02 7.64
N ARG A 192 -23.03 -0.52 6.60
CA ARG A 192 -22.69 -1.78 5.93
C ARG A 192 -22.33 -1.58 4.45
N LEU A 193 -21.40 -2.37 3.95
CA LEU A 193 -21.02 -2.44 2.54
C LEU A 193 -20.91 -3.91 2.11
N ILE A 194 -21.50 -4.27 0.98
CA ILE A 194 -21.25 -5.58 0.36
C ILE A 194 -20.07 -5.43 -0.58
N LEU A 195 -19.03 -6.22 -0.35
CA LEU A 195 -17.90 -6.39 -1.26
C LEU A 195 -18.27 -7.48 -2.26
N ASP A 196 -18.45 -7.11 -3.52
CA ASP A 196 -18.71 -8.05 -4.60
C ASP A 196 -17.38 -8.68 -5.09
N PRO A 197 -17.38 -9.95 -5.50
CA PRO A 197 -16.22 -10.58 -6.12
C PRO A 197 -15.72 -9.80 -7.32
N ASP A 198 -14.41 -9.85 -7.54
CA ASP A 198 -13.69 -9.19 -8.64
C ASP A 198 -13.72 -7.65 -8.66
N GLU A 199 -14.53 -7.02 -7.82
CA GLU A 199 -14.52 -5.57 -7.65
C GLU A 199 -13.34 -5.11 -6.78
N PHE A 200 -12.91 -3.88 -7.03
CA PHE A 200 -11.87 -3.21 -6.26
C PHE A 200 -12.41 -1.99 -5.55
N TYR A 201 -12.11 -1.88 -4.27
CA TYR A 201 -12.60 -0.82 -3.39
C TYR A 201 -11.45 -0.04 -2.78
N ILE A 202 -11.58 1.28 -2.73
CA ILE A 202 -10.77 2.15 -1.88
C ILE A 202 -11.64 2.61 -0.73
N LEU A 203 -11.28 2.20 0.48
CA LEU A 203 -11.92 2.57 1.74
C LEU A 203 -10.93 3.32 2.63
N ALA A 204 -11.34 3.70 3.83
CA ALA A 204 -10.47 4.31 4.83
C ALA A 204 -10.63 3.66 6.20
N SER A 205 -9.59 3.75 7.03
CA SER A 205 -9.65 3.32 8.43
C SER A 205 -10.67 4.14 9.20
N ARG A 206 -11.22 3.57 10.27
CA ARG A 206 -12.08 4.25 11.24
C ARG A 206 -11.27 5.15 12.17
N GLU A 207 -10.06 4.74 12.51
CA GLU A 207 -9.13 5.51 13.32
C GLU A 207 -8.47 6.60 12.47
N LYS A 208 -8.28 7.77 13.07
CA LYS A 208 -7.14 8.62 12.67
C LYS A 208 -5.91 8.12 13.41
N MET A 209 -4.78 8.14 12.74
CA MET A 209 -3.51 7.62 13.24
C MET A 209 -2.37 8.56 12.91
N GLN A 210 -1.26 8.37 13.60
CA GLN A 210 0.01 8.97 13.25
C GLN A 210 1.16 7.97 13.42
N ILE A 211 2.22 8.17 12.64
CA ILE A 211 3.51 7.50 12.78
C ILE A 211 4.50 8.51 13.34
N PRO A 212 4.97 8.35 14.58
CA PRO A 212 5.99 9.23 15.15
C PRO A 212 7.27 9.29 14.30
N SER A 213 8.02 10.38 14.41
CA SER A 213 9.20 10.68 13.57
C SER A 213 10.39 9.72 13.73
N ASP A 214 10.42 8.94 14.81
CA ASP A 214 11.43 7.93 15.14
C ASP A 214 10.94 6.49 14.85
N LEU A 215 9.72 6.35 14.32
CA LEU A 215 9.13 5.07 13.97
C LEU A 215 8.78 5.02 12.49
N ALA A 216 8.78 3.81 11.94
CA ALA A 216 8.08 3.48 10.71
C ALA A 216 6.98 2.47 11.03
N ALA A 217 6.04 2.27 10.11
CA ALA A 217 5.11 1.17 10.20
C ALA A 217 4.90 0.45 8.87
N GLU A 218 4.35 -0.75 8.95
CA GLU A 218 3.95 -1.56 7.80
C GLU A 218 2.56 -2.13 8.06
N MET A 219 1.67 -2.01 7.07
CA MET A 219 0.36 -2.65 7.12
C MET A 219 0.54 -4.15 6.88
N ALA A 220 0.11 -4.97 7.82
CA ALA A 220 0.02 -6.41 7.68
C ALA A 220 -1.45 -6.85 7.69
N PRO A 221 -1.81 -7.89 6.92
CA PRO A 221 -3.14 -8.47 7.00
C PRO A 221 -3.39 -9.04 8.40
N ILE A 222 -4.64 -8.91 8.87
CA ILE A 222 -5.13 -9.73 9.98
C ILE A 222 -5.23 -11.18 9.47
N ASP A 223 -4.90 -12.14 10.33
CA ASP A 223 -4.88 -13.58 10.05
C ASP A 223 -5.97 -14.00 9.04
N PRO A 224 -5.61 -14.64 7.89
CA PRO A 224 -6.55 -15.06 6.86
C PRO A 224 -7.74 -15.89 7.36
N ALA A 225 -7.65 -16.50 8.55
CA ALA A 225 -8.75 -17.21 9.17
C ALA A 225 -9.94 -16.31 9.57
N ILE A 226 -9.80 -14.97 9.53
CA ILE A 226 -10.79 -14.01 10.02
C ILE A 226 -11.77 -13.55 8.92
N GLY A 227 -11.59 -13.99 7.66
CA GLY A 227 -12.60 -13.80 6.62
C GLY A 227 -12.08 -14.01 5.19
N GLU A 228 -13.00 -13.90 4.23
CA GLU A 228 -12.71 -14.09 2.80
C GLU A 228 -12.31 -12.80 2.06
N PHE A 229 -12.13 -11.68 2.75
CA PHE A 229 -11.62 -10.44 2.15
C PHE A 229 -10.19 -10.14 2.63
N ARG A 230 -9.45 -9.35 1.84
CA ARG A 230 -8.12 -8.90 2.21
C ARG A 230 -8.01 -7.40 1.98
N VAL A 231 -7.28 -6.71 2.86
CA VAL A 231 -6.65 -5.45 2.47
C VAL A 231 -5.51 -5.84 1.52
N HIS A 232 -5.72 -5.57 0.24
CA HIS A 232 -4.74 -5.75 -0.80
C HIS A 232 -3.67 -4.65 -0.67
N TYR A 233 -2.44 -4.94 -1.07
CA TYR A 233 -1.36 -3.94 -1.14
C TYR A 233 -0.95 -3.31 0.20
N ALA A 234 -0.84 -4.15 1.24
CA ALA A 234 -0.02 -3.89 2.43
C ALA A 234 1.20 -3.01 2.10
N GLY A 235 1.27 -1.84 2.73
CA GLY A 235 2.22 -0.80 2.37
C GLY A 235 3.02 -0.28 3.55
N PHE A 236 4.12 0.37 3.22
CA PHE A 236 4.95 1.12 4.16
C PHE A 236 4.27 2.43 4.55
N PHE A 237 4.32 2.73 5.84
CA PHE A 237 4.02 4.04 6.41
C PHE A 237 5.32 4.66 6.90
N ASP A 238 5.54 5.90 6.49
CA ASP A 238 6.77 6.63 6.74
C ASP A 238 6.68 7.47 8.03
N PRO A 239 7.82 7.80 8.65
CA PRO A 239 7.87 8.64 9.84
C PRO A 239 7.23 10.01 9.58
N GLY A 240 6.40 10.50 10.51
CA GLY A 240 5.66 11.76 10.38
C GLY A 240 4.27 11.64 9.73
N PHE A 241 3.91 10.48 9.18
CA PHE A 241 2.58 10.28 8.58
C PHE A 241 1.49 10.58 9.60
N GLY A 242 0.54 11.46 9.26
CA GLY A 242 -0.61 11.77 10.11
C GLY A 242 -0.28 12.58 11.37
N GLN A 243 0.94 13.07 11.51
CA GLN A 243 1.34 13.96 12.59
C GLN A 243 0.80 15.39 12.34
N SER A 244 0.00 15.91 13.26
CA SER A 244 -0.45 17.31 13.25
C SER A 244 0.44 18.19 14.12
N GLU A 245 0.30 19.52 13.98
CA GLU A 245 1.04 20.50 14.79
C GLU A 245 0.78 20.37 16.31
N ASP A 246 -0.42 19.94 16.70
CA ASP A 246 -0.81 19.69 18.10
C ASP A 246 -0.47 18.27 18.59
N GLY A 247 0.21 17.47 17.76
CA GLY A 247 0.61 16.10 18.09
C GLY A 247 -0.55 15.10 18.13
N ALA A 248 -1.73 15.47 17.61
CA ALA A 248 -2.89 14.62 17.51
C ALA A 248 -2.87 13.77 16.22
N PRO A 249 -3.32 12.51 16.28
CA PRO A 249 -3.55 11.70 15.09
C PRO A 249 -4.50 12.38 14.11
N SER A 250 -4.06 12.60 12.86
CA SER A 250 -4.81 13.42 11.90
C SER A 250 -5.17 12.72 10.60
N ALA A 251 -4.48 11.66 10.21
CA ALA A 251 -4.68 10.98 8.93
C ALA A 251 -5.36 9.61 9.12
N ARG A 252 -6.16 9.20 8.14
CA ARG A 252 -6.69 7.83 8.08
C ARG A 252 -5.82 6.99 7.15
N ALA A 253 -5.65 5.71 7.46
CA ALA A 253 -5.08 4.78 6.51
C ALA A 253 -6.08 4.55 5.38
N VAL A 254 -5.67 4.80 4.13
CA VAL A 254 -6.45 4.36 2.97
C VAL A 254 -6.25 2.86 2.81
N LEU A 255 -7.34 2.17 2.50
CA LEU A 255 -7.41 0.72 2.46
C LEU A 255 -7.85 0.28 1.07
N GLU A 256 -7.01 -0.47 0.40
CA GLU A 256 -7.35 -1.14 -0.85
C GLU A 256 -7.97 -2.51 -0.54
N VAL A 257 -9.23 -2.74 -0.90
CA VAL A 257 -10.00 -3.92 -0.46
C VAL A 257 -10.58 -4.68 -1.65
N ARG A 258 -10.50 -6.01 -1.61
CA ARG A 258 -11.24 -6.93 -2.49
C ARG A 258 -11.80 -8.09 -1.67
N SER A 259 -12.94 -8.64 -2.08
CA SER A 259 -13.37 -9.97 -1.61
C SER A 259 -12.73 -11.06 -2.49
N ARG A 260 -12.57 -12.25 -1.93
CA ARG A 260 -12.18 -13.45 -2.67
C ARG A 260 -13.43 -14.28 -2.96
N ASP A 261 -13.67 -14.56 -4.23
CA ASP A 261 -14.60 -15.56 -4.80
C ASP A 261 -16.11 -15.44 -4.45
N VAL A 262 -16.48 -14.94 -3.26
CA VAL A 262 -17.86 -14.75 -2.80
C VAL A 262 -18.13 -13.32 -2.31
N PRO A 263 -19.40 -12.86 -2.36
CA PRO A 263 -19.76 -11.59 -1.75
C PRO A 263 -19.54 -11.60 -0.25
N PHE A 264 -18.96 -10.53 0.28
CA PHE A 264 -18.67 -10.39 1.71
C PHE A 264 -19.33 -9.15 2.30
N LEU A 265 -20.11 -9.30 3.37
CA LEU A 265 -20.70 -8.18 4.10
C LEU A 265 -19.67 -7.60 5.07
N LEU A 266 -19.24 -6.38 4.79
CA LEU A 266 -18.35 -5.59 5.65
C LEU A 266 -19.18 -4.64 6.52
N GLU A 267 -18.92 -4.62 7.82
CA GLU A 267 -19.57 -3.71 8.78
C GLU A 267 -18.60 -2.63 9.29
N ASP A 268 -19.11 -1.45 9.63
CA ASP A 268 -18.33 -0.39 10.26
C ASP A 268 -17.63 -0.90 11.53
N GLY A 269 -16.36 -0.53 11.69
CA GLY A 269 -15.57 -0.95 12.84
C GLY A 269 -15.12 -2.40 12.75
N GLN A 270 -15.33 -3.10 11.63
CA GLN A 270 -14.78 -4.43 11.43
C GLN A 270 -13.24 -4.36 11.26
N PRO A 271 -12.46 -5.24 11.92
CA PRO A 271 -11.01 -5.29 11.75
C PRO A 271 -10.63 -5.69 10.33
N VAL A 272 -9.67 -4.98 9.73
CA VAL A 272 -9.24 -5.21 8.33
C VAL A 272 -7.73 -5.41 8.16
N GLY A 273 -6.93 -4.91 9.10
CA GLY A 273 -5.47 -5.00 9.05
C GLY A 273 -4.86 -4.68 10.40
N ARG A 274 -3.54 -4.81 10.50
CA ARG A 274 -2.77 -4.31 11.64
C ARG A 274 -1.55 -3.54 11.16
N LEU A 275 -1.20 -2.47 11.86
CA LEU A 275 0.07 -1.77 11.67
C LEU A 275 1.12 -2.36 12.62
N VAL A 276 2.20 -2.83 12.03
CA VAL A 276 3.41 -3.27 12.74
C VAL A 276 4.36 -2.07 12.76
N PHE A 277 4.73 -1.60 13.94
CA PHE A 277 5.64 -0.48 14.12
C PHE A 277 7.06 -0.98 14.31
N GLU A 278 8.03 -0.29 13.70
CA GLU A 278 9.45 -0.57 13.78
C GLU A 278 10.20 0.70 14.15
N ALA A 279 11.24 0.57 14.98
CA ALA A 279 12.15 1.68 15.25
C ALA A 279 13.02 1.99 14.04
N LEU A 280 13.28 3.27 13.80
CA LEU A 280 14.28 3.68 12.81
C LEU A 280 15.70 3.44 13.33
N ALA A 281 16.64 3.22 12.40
CA ALA A 281 18.06 3.10 12.74
C ALA A 281 18.68 4.45 13.16
N ASP A 282 18.14 5.56 12.63
CA ASP A 282 18.52 6.93 12.97
C ASP A 282 17.33 7.87 12.64
N ALA A 283 17.42 9.14 13.04
CA ALA A 283 16.43 10.15 12.67
C ALA A 283 16.33 10.29 11.14
N ALA A 284 15.09 10.38 10.63
CA ALA A 284 14.86 10.64 9.23
C ALA A 284 15.24 12.09 8.88
N ASP A 285 15.96 12.28 7.76
CA ASP A 285 16.34 13.61 7.27
C ASP A 285 15.14 14.46 6.85
N GLU A 286 14.08 13.79 6.35
CA GLU A 286 12.82 14.40 5.92
C GLU A 286 11.65 13.57 6.47
N LEU A 287 10.67 14.25 7.09
CA LEU A 287 9.45 13.60 7.56
C LEU A 287 8.35 13.65 6.51
N TYR A 288 7.48 12.65 6.57
CA TYR A 288 6.29 12.62 5.75
C TYR A 288 5.39 13.83 6.07
N GLY A 289 5.11 14.65 5.05
CA GLY A 289 4.29 15.86 5.19
C GLY A 289 5.09 17.16 5.17
N GLU A 290 6.41 17.13 5.34
CA GLU A 290 7.26 18.34 5.32
C GLU A 290 7.51 18.88 3.91
N THR A 291 7.51 18.01 2.91
CA THR A 291 7.71 18.39 1.50
C THR A 291 6.39 18.39 0.71
N ALA A 292 6.27 19.28 -0.29
CA ALA A 292 5.09 19.41 -1.16
C ALA A 292 4.71 18.14 -1.96
N THR A 293 5.56 17.11 -1.97
CA THR A 293 5.34 15.80 -2.61
C THR A 293 4.56 14.81 -1.76
N SER A 294 4.24 15.15 -0.50
CA SER A 294 3.47 14.30 0.43
C SER A 294 1.98 14.31 0.09
N ASN A 295 1.59 13.36 -0.77
CA ASN A 295 0.25 13.33 -1.34
C ASN A 295 -0.90 12.99 -0.35
N TYR A 296 -0.62 12.57 0.89
CA TYR A 296 -1.63 11.95 1.77
C TYR A 296 -1.68 12.50 3.21
N GLN A 297 -0.98 13.60 3.53
CA GLN A 297 -1.04 14.20 4.88
C GLN A 297 -2.42 14.82 5.17
N GLY A 298 -2.97 14.60 6.37
CA GLY A 298 -4.17 15.27 6.86
C GLY A 298 -5.49 14.91 6.16
N GLN A 299 -5.54 13.84 5.36
CA GLN A 299 -6.73 13.46 4.59
C GLN A 299 -7.34 12.13 5.06
N GLY A 300 -8.66 12.00 4.90
CA GLY A 300 -9.43 10.82 5.33
C GLY A 300 -9.53 9.73 4.27
N LEU A 301 -10.19 10.03 3.15
CA LEU A 301 -10.36 9.13 2.01
C LEU A 301 -9.78 9.80 0.77
N LYS A 302 -8.90 9.12 0.04
CA LYS A 302 -8.27 9.68 -1.16
C LYS A 302 -8.00 8.63 -2.23
N LEU A 303 -8.28 8.98 -3.48
CA LEU A 303 -7.85 8.24 -4.66
C LEU A 303 -6.34 8.42 -4.93
N SER A 304 -5.83 7.71 -5.94
CA SER A 304 -4.44 7.84 -6.39
C SER A 304 -4.14 9.24 -6.93
N LYS A 305 -2.87 9.66 -6.88
CA LYS A 305 -2.39 10.98 -7.37
C LYS A 305 -2.72 11.28 -8.86
N HIS A 306 -3.16 10.27 -9.61
CA HIS A 306 -3.46 10.35 -11.05
C HIS A 306 -4.80 11.02 -11.33
N PHE A 307 -5.70 11.03 -10.35
CA PHE A 307 -7.05 11.55 -10.50
C PHE A 307 -7.15 12.97 -9.97
N ARG A 308 -7.90 13.81 -10.69
CA ARG A 308 -8.44 15.06 -10.16
C ARG A 308 -9.59 14.73 -9.21
N ASP A 309 -9.88 15.63 -8.29
CA ASP A 309 -10.98 15.46 -7.35
C ASP A 309 -12.32 15.33 -8.09
N PHE A 310 -13.26 14.60 -7.49
CA PHE A 310 -14.64 14.56 -7.98
C PHE A 310 -15.19 15.98 -8.02
N ILE A 311 -15.69 16.39 -9.18
CA ILE A 311 -16.47 17.63 -9.28
C ILE A 311 -17.87 17.27 -8.76
N GLU A 312 -18.19 17.68 -7.53
CA GLU A 312 -19.58 17.64 -7.08
C GLU A 312 -20.38 18.65 -7.92
N ALA A 313 -21.39 18.14 -8.63
CA ALA A 313 -22.34 18.93 -9.41
C ALA A 313 -23.34 19.67 -8.51
#